data_AF-A0A9E2CRD4-F1
#
_entry.id   AF-A0A9E2CRD4-F1
#
_cell.length_a   1.000
_cell.length_b   1.000
_cell.length_c   1.000
_cell.angle_alpha   90.00
_cell.angle_beta   90.00
_cell.angle_gamma   90.00
#
_symmetry.space_group_name_H-M   'P 1'
#
loop_
_entity.id
_entity.type
_entity.pdbx_description
1 polymer ?
#
loop_
_entity_poly.entity_id
_entity_poly.type
_entity_poly.pdbx_seq_one_letter_code
_entity_poly.pdbx_strand_id
1 'polypeptide(L)'
;MAYPWWKIAKAKKLWPGRGFIQQDARRLQYDDRSFDVVMSGACIAHIEQWEQALGEICRIPRQWLILHRNPIQPHDEETTLKDRPYGGVKVWIRRFKRSDLHDFVQAQGFSLIQSVTSGTNLESYLYKRTADD
;
A
#
# COMPACT_ATOMS: atom_id res chain seq x y z
N MET A 1 9.91 -2.79 -17.83
CA MET A 1 8.85 -3.53 -17.10
C MET A 1 7.51 -3.10 -17.68
N ALA A 2 6.73 -4.03 -18.26
CA ALA A 2 5.44 -3.68 -18.87
C ALA A 2 4.41 -3.41 -17.76
N TYR A 3 3.93 -2.16 -17.67
CA TYR A 3 2.85 -1.80 -16.75
C TYR A 3 1.59 -2.59 -17.16
N PRO A 4 0.88 -3.25 -16.22
CA PRO A 4 -0.25 -4.14 -16.55
C PRO A 4 -1.52 -3.34 -16.89
N TRP A 5 -1.49 -2.62 -18.00
CA TRP A 5 -2.59 -1.79 -18.55
C TRP A 5 -3.91 -2.56 -18.66
N TRP A 6 -3.84 -3.87 -18.89
CA TRP A 6 -5.00 -4.74 -19.02
C TRP A 6 -5.82 -4.84 -17.71
N LYS A 7 -5.20 -4.68 -16.53
CA LYS A 7 -5.93 -4.69 -15.25
C LYS A 7 -6.86 -3.49 -15.14
N ILE A 8 -6.38 -2.31 -15.55
CA ILE A 8 -7.17 -1.07 -15.59
C ILE A 8 -8.28 -1.19 -16.63
N ALA A 9 -7.98 -1.70 -17.83
CA ALA A 9 -8.99 -1.92 -18.87
C ALA A 9 -10.10 -2.88 -18.40
N LYS A 10 -9.71 -4.00 -17.76
CA LYS A 10 -10.66 -4.95 -17.17
C LYS A 10 -11.51 -4.31 -16.07
N ALA A 11 -10.91 -3.49 -15.21
CA ALA A 11 -11.62 -2.80 -14.14
C ALA A 11 -12.67 -1.81 -14.68
N LYS A 12 -12.30 -1.00 -15.69
CA LYS A 12 -13.24 -0.09 -16.37
C LYS A 12 -14.45 -0.82 -16.96
N LYS A 13 -14.22 -2.02 -17.51
CA LYS A 13 -15.30 -2.86 -18.06
C LYS A 13 -16.23 -3.42 -16.98
N LEU A 14 -15.67 -3.84 -15.84
CA LEU A 14 -16.44 -4.45 -14.74
C LEU A 14 -17.21 -3.43 -13.89
N TRP A 15 -16.70 -2.21 -13.77
CA TRP A 15 -17.29 -1.17 -12.92
C TRP A 15 -17.47 0.15 -13.69
N PRO A 16 -18.42 0.20 -14.64
CA PRO A 16 -18.71 1.42 -15.36
C PRO A 16 -19.17 2.53 -14.40
N GLY A 17 -18.72 3.77 -14.63
CA GLY A 17 -19.00 4.92 -13.77
C GLY A 17 -18.04 5.12 -12.59
N ARG A 18 -17.03 4.26 -12.42
CA ARG A 18 -15.93 4.48 -11.46
C ARG A 18 -14.67 4.98 -12.17
N GLY A 19 -13.94 5.89 -11.52
CA GLY A 19 -12.67 6.40 -12.02
C GLY A 19 -11.56 5.35 -11.87
N PHE A 20 -10.91 4.98 -12.97
CA PHE A 20 -9.71 4.15 -12.95
C PHE A 20 -8.59 4.86 -13.73
N ILE A 21 -7.52 5.21 -13.02
CA ILE A 21 -6.40 5.98 -13.55
C ILE A 21 -5.13 5.13 -13.40
N GLN A 22 -4.33 5.06 -14.46
CA GLN A 22 -3.02 4.42 -14.42
C GLN A 22 -1.97 5.45 -14.01
N GLN A 23 -1.27 5.21 -12.92
CA GLN A 23 -0.17 6.04 -12.42
C GLN A 23 0.91 5.17 -11.78
N ASP A 24 2.09 5.76 -11.57
CA ASP A 24 3.15 5.18 -10.76
C ASP A 24 2.92 5.56 -9.30
N ALA A 25 2.82 4.57 -8.41
CA ALA A 25 2.58 4.81 -6.98
C ALA A 25 3.72 5.60 -6.29
N ARG A 26 4.90 5.69 -6.91
CA ARG A 26 6.04 6.50 -6.43
C ARG A 26 5.90 7.99 -6.79
N ARG A 27 4.92 8.35 -7.62
CA ARG A 27 4.68 9.72 -8.09
C ARG A 27 3.20 9.88 -8.49
N LEU A 28 2.33 9.99 -7.49
CA LEU A 28 0.90 10.17 -7.69
C LEU A 28 0.60 11.61 -8.09
N GLN A 29 -0.19 11.77 -9.16
CA GLN A 29 -0.61 13.07 -9.68
C GLN A 29 -1.88 13.56 -8.98
N TYR A 30 -1.85 13.55 -7.66
CA TYR A 30 -2.91 14.09 -6.81
C TYR A 30 -2.33 15.10 -5.85
N ASP A 31 -3.12 16.12 -5.52
CA ASP A 31 -2.74 17.11 -4.53
C ASP A 31 -2.71 16.51 -3.12
N ASP A 32 -1.98 17.17 -2.23
CA ASP A 32 -1.94 16.82 -0.81
C ASP A 32 -3.35 16.87 -0.22
N ARG A 33 -3.66 15.90 0.64
CA ARG A 33 -4.94 15.86 1.38
C ARG A 33 -6.19 15.92 0.48
N SER A 34 -6.10 15.44 -0.75
CA SER A 34 -7.18 15.48 -1.76
C SER A 34 -8.26 14.41 -1.59
N PHE A 35 -8.05 13.39 -0.74
CA PHE A 35 -9.03 12.32 -0.49
C PHE A 35 -9.36 12.18 0.99
N ASP A 36 -10.62 12.00 1.39
CA ASP A 36 -10.97 11.76 2.80
C ASP A 36 -10.36 10.45 3.35
N VAL A 37 -10.36 9.41 2.51
CA VAL A 37 -9.87 8.07 2.83
C VAL A 37 -9.04 7.53 1.68
N VAL A 38 -7.88 6.96 1.99
CA VAL A 38 -7.02 6.27 1.02
C VAL A 38 -6.78 4.85 1.48
N MET A 39 -6.89 3.89 0.56
CA MET A 39 -6.61 2.49 0.83
C MET A 39 -5.55 1.96 -0.14
N SER A 40 -4.47 1.41 0.40
CA SER A 40 -3.48 0.63 -0.35
C SER A 40 -3.68 -0.85 -0.06
N GLY A 41 -4.08 -1.62 -1.07
CA GLY A 41 -4.39 -3.05 -0.93
C GLY A 41 -3.29 -3.96 -1.48
N ALA A 42 -2.38 -4.43 -0.62
CA ALA A 42 -1.31 -5.38 -0.95
C ALA A 42 -0.41 -4.98 -2.15
N CYS A 43 -0.29 -3.68 -2.45
CA CYS A 43 0.48 -3.20 -3.60
C CYS A 43 1.91 -2.80 -3.23
N ILE A 44 2.13 -2.19 -2.06
CA ILE A 44 3.44 -1.62 -1.68
C ILE A 44 4.55 -2.68 -1.56
N ALA A 45 4.17 -3.92 -1.23
CA ALA A 45 5.10 -5.05 -1.13
C ALA A 45 5.79 -5.38 -2.46
N HIS A 46 5.25 -4.91 -3.59
CA HIS A 46 5.78 -5.18 -4.92
C HIS A 46 6.65 -4.04 -5.47
N ILE A 47 6.84 -2.95 -4.69
CA ILE A 47 7.58 -1.76 -5.12
C ILE A 47 8.92 -1.74 -4.41
N GLU A 48 10.01 -1.70 -5.17
CA GLU A 48 11.36 -1.68 -4.61
C GLU A 48 11.59 -0.45 -3.73
N GLN A 49 11.29 0.75 -4.27
CA GLN A 49 11.29 2.04 -3.55
C GLN A 49 9.97 2.22 -2.76
N TRP A 50 9.66 1.25 -1.90
CA TRP A 50 8.40 1.21 -1.16
C TRP A 50 8.19 2.44 -0.27
N GLU A 51 9.26 3.02 0.31
CA GLU A 51 9.19 4.23 1.14
C GLU A 51 8.70 5.43 0.32
N GLN A 52 9.21 5.59 -0.91
CA GLN A 52 8.76 6.65 -1.81
C GLN A 52 7.27 6.47 -2.15
N ALA A 53 6.84 5.24 -2.46
CA ALA A 53 5.45 4.95 -2.74
C ALA A 53 4.55 5.13 -1.51
N LEU A 54 5.01 4.72 -0.33
CA LEU A 54 4.27 4.89 0.92
C LEU A 54 4.17 6.37 1.30
N GLY A 55 5.22 7.16 1.06
CA GLY A 55 5.20 8.62 1.23
C GLY A 55 4.11 9.28 0.39
N GLU A 56 4.02 8.95 -0.90
CA GLU A 56 2.93 9.43 -1.76
C GLU A 56 1.55 8.99 -1.27
N ILE A 57 1.42 7.73 -0.83
CA ILE A 57 0.18 7.19 -0.26
C ILE A 57 -0.20 7.88 1.05
N CYS A 58 0.78 8.30 1.87
CA CYS A 58 0.57 9.06 3.10
C CYS A 58 0.29 10.54 2.84
N ARG A 59 0.74 11.11 1.73
CA ARG A 59 0.56 12.53 1.38
C ARG A 59 -0.88 12.87 0.98
N ILE A 60 -1.51 11.99 0.22
CA ILE A 60 -2.81 12.26 -0.41
C ILE A 60 -4.07 12.13 0.50
N PRO A 61 -4.14 11.33 1.59
CA PRO A 61 -5.31 11.31 2.46
C PRO A 61 -5.38 12.55 3.37
N ARG A 62 -6.57 13.14 3.48
CA ARG A 62 -6.92 14.18 4.43
C ARG A 62 -7.04 13.65 5.86
N GLN A 63 -7.65 12.47 6.03
CA GLN A 63 -7.98 11.97 7.36
C GLN A 63 -7.55 10.52 7.58
N TRP A 64 -7.92 9.61 6.69
CA TRP A 64 -7.79 8.18 6.97
C TRP A 64 -6.91 7.47 5.95
N LEU A 65 -6.00 6.65 6.45
CA LEU A 65 -5.16 5.77 5.66
C LEU A 65 -5.41 4.32 6.08
N ILE A 66 -5.69 3.47 5.09
CA ILE A 66 -5.83 2.03 5.25
C ILE A 66 -4.72 1.35 4.47
N LEU A 67 -3.84 0.65 5.18
CA LEU A 67 -2.90 -0.28 4.55
C LEU A 67 -3.46 -1.67 4.71
N HIS A 68 -3.92 -2.30 3.63
CA HIS A 68 -4.66 -3.56 3.66
C HIS A 68 -3.81 -4.74 3.17
N ARG A 69 -3.77 -5.81 3.97
CA ARG A 69 -3.06 -7.09 3.72
C ARG A 69 -1.58 -6.91 3.34
N ASN A 70 -0.84 -6.23 4.19
CA ASN A 70 0.61 -6.15 4.06
C ASN A 70 1.22 -7.45 4.59
N PRO A 71 2.10 -8.11 3.81
CA PRO A 71 2.84 -9.25 4.29
C PRO A 71 3.85 -8.80 5.35
N ILE A 72 3.61 -9.20 6.59
CA ILE A 72 4.49 -8.95 7.72
C ILE A 72 5.40 -10.15 7.93
N GLN A 73 6.57 -9.93 8.50
CA GLN A 73 7.48 -11.00 8.85
C GLN A 73 7.45 -11.28 10.36
N PRO A 74 7.47 -12.56 10.78
CA PRO A 74 7.55 -12.92 12.19
C PRO A 74 8.96 -12.70 12.79
N HIS A 75 10.02 -12.69 11.98
CA HIS A 75 11.43 -12.58 12.40
C HIS A 75 12.28 -11.76 11.41
N ASP A 76 13.45 -11.29 11.83
CA ASP A 76 14.41 -10.44 11.10
C ASP A 76 15.13 -11.13 9.90
N GLU A 77 14.41 -11.85 9.05
CA GLU A 77 14.99 -12.41 7.83
C GLU A 77 14.81 -11.46 6.64
N GLU A 78 15.75 -11.40 5.71
CA GLU A 78 15.69 -10.49 4.56
C GLU A 78 14.46 -10.72 3.64
N THR A 79 14.15 -9.69 2.86
CA THR A 79 13.13 -9.72 1.80
C THR A 79 13.37 -10.91 0.87
N THR A 80 12.44 -11.87 0.87
CA THR A 80 12.56 -13.07 0.03
C THR A 80 11.92 -12.86 -1.34
N LEU A 81 12.71 -13.02 -2.41
CA LEU A 81 12.19 -13.25 -3.77
C LEU A 81 11.36 -14.54 -3.76
N LYS A 82 10.04 -14.43 -3.57
CA LYS A 82 9.15 -15.59 -3.65
C LYS A 82 8.76 -15.86 -5.09
N ASP A 83 9.25 -16.98 -5.59
CA ASP A 83 8.65 -17.66 -6.72
C ASP A 83 7.18 -18.02 -6.37
N ARG A 84 6.24 -17.50 -7.18
CA ARG A 84 4.85 -17.99 -7.35
C ARG A 84 3.74 -17.57 -6.36
N PRO A 85 3.45 -16.28 -6.11
CA PRO A 85 2.20 -15.89 -5.44
C PRO A 85 0.97 -15.90 -6.36
N TYR A 86 1.14 -15.93 -7.69
CA TYR A 86 0.04 -15.90 -8.68
C TYR A 86 0.20 -16.94 -9.80
N GLY A 87 0.10 -18.22 -9.48
CA GLY A 87 -0.07 -19.27 -10.52
C GLY A 87 1.07 -19.40 -11.54
N GLY A 88 2.31 -19.09 -11.16
CA GLY A 88 3.50 -19.28 -12.01
C GLY A 88 4.24 -18.00 -12.41
N VAL A 89 3.70 -16.81 -12.12
CA VAL A 89 4.41 -15.55 -12.35
C VAL A 89 5.36 -15.25 -11.19
N LYS A 90 6.66 -15.09 -11.50
CA LYS A 90 7.65 -14.58 -10.55
C LYS A 90 7.36 -13.10 -10.30
N VAL A 91 7.09 -12.75 -9.05
CA VAL A 91 6.97 -11.34 -8.65
C VAL A 91 7.76 -11.14 -7.37
N TRP A 92 8.39 -9.98 -7.29
CA TRP A 92 9.07 -9.56 -6.08
C TRP A 92 8.03 -9.24 -5.01
N ILE A 93 8.21 -9.77 -3.79
CA ILE A 93 7.38 -9.48 -2.63
C ILE A 93 8.29 -9.17 -1.45
N ARG A 94 8.30 -7.92 -1.02
CA ARG A 94 8.80 -7.51 0.29
C ARG A 94 7.88 -8.04 1.38
N ARG A 95 8.49 -8.58 2.44
CA ARG A 95 7.84 -8.79 3.73
C ARG A 95 8.34 -7.69 4.65
N PHE A 96 7.43 -6.99 5.30
CA PHE A 96 7.76 -5.85 6.13
C PHE A 96 8.01 -6.29 7.57
N LYS A 97 8.98 -5.66 8.23
CA LYS A 97 8.93 -5.57 9.69
C LYS A 97 7.76 -4.67 10.05
N ARG A 98 7.06 -5.01 11.12
CA ARG A 98 5.92 -4.22 11.58
C ARG A 98 6.34 -2.78 11.94
N SER A 99 7.50 -2.63 12.59
CA SER A 99 8.09 -1.33 12.94
C SER A 99 8.31 -0.45 11.70
N ASP A 100 8.92 -0.98 10.64
CA ASP A 100 9.26 -0.18 9.46
C ASP A 100 8.04 0.52 8.84
N LEU A 101 6.89 -0.16 8.79
CA LEU A 101 5.64 0.45 8.32
C LEU A 101 5.09 1.46 9.32
N HIS A 102 5.06 1.13 10.61
CA HIS A 102 4.47 1.99 11.62
C HIS A 102 5.29 3.25 11.84
N ASP A 103 6.60 3.12 12.03
CA ASP A 103 7.51 4.23 12.26
C ASP A 103 7.49 5.20 11.07
N PHE A 104 7.48 4.66 9.84
CA PHE A 104 7.36 5.49 8.64
C PHE A 104 6.01 6.22 8.60
N VAL A 105 4.89 5.53 8.78
CA VAL A 105 3.55 6.14 8.74
C VAL A 105 3.38 7.18 9.86
N GLN A 106 3.89 6.90 11.05
CA GLN A 106 3.88 7.84 12.17
C GLN A 106 4.70 9.10 11.88
N ALA A 107 5.89 8.96 11.29
CA ALA A 107 6.69 10.09 10.85
C ALA A 107 5.98 10.97 9.79
N GLN A 108 4.97 10.44 9.09
CA GLN A 108 4.13 11.19 8.15
C GLN A 108 2.88 11.84 8.79
N GLY A 109 2.80 11.87 10.12
CA GLY A 109 1.71 12.51 10.86
C GLY A 109 0.45 11.65 10.95
N PHE A 110 0.61 10.35 11.21
CA PHE A 110 -0.50 9.42 11.40
C PHE A 110 -0.40 8.64 12.70
N SER A 111 -1.52 8.44 13.38
CA SER A 111 -1.62 7.54 14.53
C SER A 111 -2.35 6.25 14.14
N LEU A 112 -1.81 5.12 14.58
CA LEU A 112 -2.47 3.82 14.43
C LEU A 112 -3.73 3.78 15.31
N ILE A 113 -4.87 3.46 14.70
CA ILE A 113 -6.15 3.34 15.40
C ILE A 113 -6.52 1.87 15.59
N GLN A 114 -6.30 1.04 14.56
CA GLN A 114 -6.66 -0.37 14.62
C GLN A 114 -5.78 -1.20 13.70
N SER A 115 -5.53 -2.45 14.10
CA SER A 115 -4.92 -3.47 13.26
C SER A 115 -5.79 -4.72 13.20
N VAL A 116 -5.70 -5.46 12.09
CA VAL A 116 -6.35 -6.75 11.90
C VAL A 116 -5.37 -7.70 11.21
N THR A 117 -5.13 -8.85 11.83
CA THR A 117 -4.33 -9.93 11.24
C THR A 117 -5.25 -10.91 10.51
N SER A 118 -4.90 -11.25 9.28
CA SER A 118 -5.59 -12.24 8.45
C SER A 118 -4.62 -13.36 8.08
N GLY A 119 -4.97 -14.60 8.41
CA GLY A 119 -4.06 -15.74 8.26
C GLY A 119 -2.86 -15.63 9.21
N THR A 120 -1.70 -16.10 8.78
CA THR A 120 -0.50 -16.18 9.65
C THR A 120 0.36 -14.93 9.64
N ASN A 121 0.28 -14.08 8.61
CA ASN A 121 1.24 -12.98 8.41
C ASN A 121 0.77 -11.86 7.48
N LEU A 122 -0.54 -11.69 7.27
CA LEU A 122 -1.07 -10.53 6.55
C LEU A 122 -1.72 -9.60 7.55
N GLU A 123 -1.26 -8.35 7.60
CA GLU A 123 -1.83 -7.36 8.51
C GLU A 123 -2.44 -6.19 7.75
N SER A 124 -3.58 -5.76 8.25
CA SER A 124 -4.25 -4.55 7.80
C SER A 124 -4.23 -3.53 8.93
N TYR A 125 -4.05 -2.27 8.59
CA TYR A 125 -3.92 -1.18 9.54
C TYR A 125 -4.84 -0.03 9.14
N LEU A 126 -5.52 0.54 10.12
CA LEU A 126 -6.27 1.79 10.02
C LEU A 126 -5.49 2.86 10.78
N TYR A 127 -5.16 3.94 10.08
CA TYR A 127 -4.51 5.10 10.65
C TYR A 127 -5.37 6.35 10.49
N LYS A 128 -5.26 7.25 11.46
CA LYS A 128 -5.85 8.59 11.43
C LYS A 128 -4.75 9.64 11.37
N ARG A 129 -4.88 10.63 10.50
CA ARG A 129 -3.98 11.79 10.46
C ARG A 129 -4.05 12.55 11.79
N THR A 130 -2.90 12.87 12.37
CA THR A 130 -2.80 13.75 13.54
C THR A 130 -3.14 15.17 13.11
N ALA A 131 -3.78 15.96 13.97
CA ALA A 131 -3.94 17.38 13.68
C ALA A 131 -2.54 18.01 13.53
N ASP A 132 -2.38 18.95 12.60
CA ASP A 132 -1.23 19.84 12.65
C ASP A 132 -1.49 20.75 13.86
N ASP A 133 -0.64 20.68 14.89
CA ASP A 133 -0.67 21.61 16.02
C ASP A 133 -0.30 23.04 15.57
#